data_AF-A0A7Y3A0E3-F1
#
_entry.id   AF-A0A7Y3A0E3-F1
#
_cell.length_a   1.000
_cell.length_b   1.000
_cell.length_c   1.000
_cell.angle_alpha   90.00
_cell.angle_beta   90.00
_cell.angle_gamma   90.00
#
_symmetry.space_group_name_H-M   'P 1'
#
loop_
_entity.id
_entity.type
_entity.pdbx_description
1 polymer ?
#
loop_
_entity_poly.entity_id
_entity_poly.type
_entity_poly.pdbx_seq_one_letter_code
_entity_poly.pdbx_strand_id
1 'polypeptide(L)'
;ADIASALSNKVIFTSDNPRTESPEAIIEEMEKGVEPQNFKKVLSIVDRKQAIKTAIQLARSNDIILIAGKGHETYQEINGNRLEFDDYKIAEELLKQLQK
;
A
#
# COMPACT_ATOMS: atom_id res chain seq x y z
N ALA A 1 -6.29 3.54 -10.19
CA ALA A 1 -4.96 4.18 -10.14
C ALA A 1 -5.09 5.70 -10.29
N ASP A 2 -5.78 6.16 -11.33
CA ASP A 2 -5.99 7.57 -11.63
C ASP A 2 -6.42 8.43 -10.42
N ILE A 3 -7.55 8.11 -9.77
CA ILE A 3 -8.06 8.87 -8.59
C ILE A 3 -7.01 9.01 -7.48
N ALA A 4 -6.40 7.90 -7.06
CA ALA A 4 -5.37 7.90 -6.02
C ALA A 4 -4.17 8.73 -6.45
N SER A 5 -3.72 8.54 -7.70
CA SER A 5 -2.62 9.31 -8.27
C SER A 5 -2.97 10.79 -8.32
N ALA A 6 -4.17 11.21 -8.71
CA ALA A 6 -4.56 12.60 -8.84
C ALA A 6 -4.69 13.32 -7.49
N LEU A 7 -5.30 12.65 -6.49
CA LEU A 7 -5.71 13.27 -5.23
C LEU A 7 -4.70 13.15 -4.09
N SER A 8 -3.58 12.44 -4.28
CA SER A 8 -2.54 12.29 -3.26
C SER A 8 -1.21 12.93 -3.68
N ASN A 9 -0.45 13.39 -2.69
CA ASN A 9 0.90 13.92 -2.88
C ASN A 9 1.91 12.80 -3.17
N LYS A 10 1.68 11.61 -2.60
CA LYS A 10 2.41 10.37 -2.84
C LYS A 10 1.45 9.20 -2.81
N VAL A 11 1.70 8.20 -3.66
CA VAL A 11 0.92 6.97 -3.76
C VAL A 11 1.88 5.79 -3.74
N ILE A 12 1.56 4.76 -2.96
CA ILE A 12 2.28 3.49 -2.96
C ILE A 12 1.30 2.40 -3.34
N PHE A 13 1.51 1.78 -4.50
CA PHE A 13 0.78 0.57 -4.89
C PHE A 13 1.41 -0.65 -4.24
N THR A 14 0.58 -1.56 -3.76
CA THR A 14 0.99 -2.74 -3.02
C THR A 14 0.00 -3.87 -3.21
N SER A 15 0.43 -5.08 -2.88
CA SER A 15 -0.46 -6.23 -2.81
C SER A 15 -1.52 -6.07 -1.71
N ASP A 16 -2.70 -6.62 -1.97
CA ASP A 16 -3.76 -6.84 -0.98
C ASP A 16 -4.09 -8.34 -0.95
N ASN A 17 -5.23 -8.78 -1.49
CA ASN A 17 -5.56 -10.20 -1.61
C ASN A 17 -5.35 -10.63 -3.07
N PRO A 18 -4.12 -10.97 -3.50
CA PRO A 18 -3.86 -11.36 -4.89
C PRO A 18 -4.56 -12.67 -5.27
N ARG A 19 -5.07 -13.43 -4.28
CA ARG A 19 -5.71 -14.73 -4.51
C ARG A 19 -4.78 -15.63 -5.33
N THR A 20 -5.14 -15.97 -6.55
CA THR A 20 -4.34 -16.82 -7.45
C THR A 20 -3.59 -16.03 -8.52
N GLU A 21 -3.71 -14.71 -8.55
CA GLU A 21 -3.06 -13.83 -9.52
C GLU A 21 -1.67 -13.41 -9.03
N SER A 22 -0.81 -12.98 -9.95
CA SER A 22 0.48 -12.37 -9.60
C SER A 22 0.24 -10.95 -9.06
N PRO A 23 0.66 -10.64 -7.82
CA PRO A 23 0.63 -9.29 -7.29
C PRO A 23 1.32 -8.27 -8.19
N GLU A 24 2.44 -8.65 -8.79
CA GLU A 24 3.23 -7.83 -9.71
C GLU A 24 2.39 -7.48 -10.94
N ALA A 25 1.73 -8.47 -11.55
CA ALA A 25 0.88 -8.24 -12.72
C ALA A 25 -0.29 -7.29 -12.41
N ILE A 26 -0.91 -7.42 -11.23
CA ILE A 26 -1.97 -6.50 -10.80
C ILE A 26 -1.44 -5.07 -10.66
N ILE A 27 -0.27 -4.91 -10.04
CA ILE A 27 0.36 -3.59 -9.86
C ILE A 27 0.76 -2.98 -11.21
N GLU A 28 1.35 -3.77 -12.11
CA GLU A 28 1.68 -3.32 -13.48
C GLU A 28 0.43 -2.83 -14.22
N GLU A 29 -0.70 -3.52 -14.07
CA GLU A 29 -1.97 -3.08 -14.66
C GLU A 29 -2.49 -1.79 -14.03
N MET A 30 -2.33 -1.63 -12.71
CA MET A 30 -2.66 -0.38 -12.03
C MET A 30 -1.79 0.79 -12.53
N GLU A 31 -0.49 0.57 -12.73
CA GLU A 31 0.44 1.60 -13.22
C GLU A 31 0.06 2.14 -14.61
N LYS A 32 -0.50 1.31 -15.48
CA LYS A 32 -1.02 1.74 -16.80
C LYS A 32 -2.15 2.78 -16.69
N GLY A 33 -2.88 2.76 -15.58
CA GLY A 33 -3.94 3.72 -15.27
C GLY A 33 -3.46 5.01 -14.60
N VAL A 34 -2.14 5.25 -14.51
CA VAL A 34 -1.56 6.48 -13.97
C VAL A 34 -1.21 7.42 -15.12
N GLU A 35 -1.66 8.67 -15.05
CA GLU A 35 -1.31 9.67 -16.05
C GLU A 35 0.19 10.05 -15.99
N PRO A 36 0.85 10.39 -17.11
CA PRO A 36 2.29 10.66 -17.14
C PRO A 36 2.78 11.72 -16.16
N GLN A 37 1.98 12.76 -15.92
CA GLN A 37 2.27 13.81 -14.93
C GLN A 37 2.39 13.28 -13.49
N ASN A 38 1.75 12.14 -13.19
CA ASN A 38 1.66 11.57 -11.86
C ASN A 38 2.71 10.48 -11.59
N PHE A 39 3.47 10.01 -12.59
CA PHE A 39 4.45 8.93 -12.39
C PHE A 39 5.48 9.23 -11.29
N LYS A 40 5.95 10.48 -11.15
CA LYS A 40 6.96 10.84 -10.12
C LYS A 40 6.48 10.75 -8.67
N LYS A 41 5.16 10.67 -8.46
CA LYS A 41 4.56 10.55 -7.11
C LYS A 41 4.07 9.15 -6.80
N VAL A 42 4.16 8.22 -7.75
CA VAL A 42 3.80 6.81 -7.55
C VAL A 42 5.06 6.00 -7.22
N LEU A 43 4.92 5.06 -6.29
CA LEU A 43 5.87 4.01 -5.97
C LEU A 43 5.12 2.68 -5.98
N SER A 44 5.83 1.60 -6.28
CA SER A 44 5.27 0.24 -6.28
C SER A 44 6.10 -0.64 -5.39
N ILE A 45 5.47 -1.22 -4.36
CA ILE A 45 6.09 -2.09 -3.37
C ILE A 45 5.11 -3.24 -3.14
N VAL A 46 5.43 -4.42 -3.68
CA VAL A 46 4.52 -5.59 -3.63
C VAL A 46 4.20 -6.00 -2.19
N ASP A 47 5.22 -6.06 -1.33
CA ASP A 47 5.04 -6.44 0.07
C ASP A 47 4.30 -5.34 0.85
N ARG A 48 3.10 -5.68 1.33
CA ARG A 48 2.21 -4.74 2.00
C ARG A 48 2.79 -4.16 3.29
N LYS A 49 3.53 -4.96 4.05
CA LYS A 49 4.18 -4.47 5.28
C LYS A 49 5.29 -3.48 4.95
N GLN A 50 6.09 -3.74 3.91
CA GLN A 50 7.10 -2.81 3.43
C GLN A 50 6.47 -1.54 2.86
N ALA A 51 5.37 -1.64 2.11
CA ALA A 51 4.65 -0.48 1.60
C ALA A 51 4.18 0.45 2.73
N ILE A 52 3.56 -0.10 3.77
CA ILE A 52 3.14 0.64 4.97
C ILE A 52 4.35 1.26 5.68
N LYS A 53 5.43 0.49 5.86
CA LYS A 53 6.67 1.00 6.46
C LYS A 53 7.25 2.17 5.67
N THR A 54 7.33 2.05 4.35
CA THR A 54 7.83 3.12 3.48
C THR A 54 6.95 4.36 3.57
N ALA A 55 5.62 4.21 3.59
CA ALA A 55 4.70 5.34 3.80
C ALA A 55 4.99 6.08 5.12
N ILE A 56 5.14 5.34 6.23
CA ILE A 56 5.44 5.91 7.55
C ILE A 56 6.80 6.60 7.56
N GLN A 57 7.81 6.00 6.94
CA GLN A 57 9.15 6.58 6.86
C GLN A 57 9.16 7.89 6.06
N LEU A 58 8.43 7.96 4.95
CA LEU A 58 8.34 9.12 4.09
C LEU A 58 7.50 10.27 4.69
N ALA A 59 6.48 9.95 5.48
CA ALA A 59 5.58 10.93 6.08
C ALA A 59 6.31 11.90 7.02
N ARG A 60 5.96 13.17 7.00
CA ARG A 60 6.45 14.19 7.91
C ARG A 60 5.41 14.47 9.00
N SER A 61 5.80 15.25 10.00
CA SER A 61 4.84 15.77 10.97
C SER A 61 3.71 16.50 10.23
N ASN A 62 2.46 16.22 10.61
CA ASN A 62 1.22 16.71 10.01
C ASN A 62 0.83 16.10 8.65
N ASP A 63 1.59 15.14 8.12
CA ASP A 63 1.13 14.36 6.97
C ASP A 63 0.06 13.33 7.41
N ILE A 64 -0.85 13.00 6.48
CA ILE A 64 -1.86 11.97 6.68
C ILE A 64 -1.51 10.78 5.78
N ILE A 65 -1.46 9.59 6.39
CA ILE A 65 -1.32 8.32 5.66
C ILE A 65 -2.70 7.65 5.63
N LEU A 66 -3.20 7.38 4.42
CA LEU A 66 -4.40 6.58 4.21
C LEU A 66 -4.00 5.19 3.68
N ILE A 67 -4.28 4.15 4.47
CA ILE A 67 -4.15 2.75 4.04
C ILE A 67 -5.54 2.28 3.59
N ALA A 68 -5.70 2.01 2.29
CA ALA A 68 -6.97 1.61 1.70
C ALA A 68 -6.92 0.18 1.11
N GLY A 69 -8.09 -0.42 0.87
CA GLY A 69 -8.26 -1.77 0.32
C GLY A 69 -8.99 -2.71 1.27
N LYS A 70 -8.32 -3.11 2.36
CA LYS A 70 -8.75 -4.16 3.29
C LYS A 70 -9.87 -3.80 4.25
N GLY A 71 -9.92 -2.54 4.71
CA GLY A 71 -10.86 -2.14 5.77
C GLY A 71 -10.57 -2.88 7.09
N HIS A 72 -11.54 -3.67 7.57
CA HIS A 72 -11.45 -4.42 8.83
C HIS A 72 -10.95 -5.86 8.66
N GLU A 73 -10.51 -6.23 7.45
CA GLU A 73 -9.93 -7.55 7.20
C GLU A 73 -8.54 -7.68 7.84
N THR A 74 -8.37 -8.73 8.64
CA THR A 74 -7.13 -9.03 9.39
C THR A 74 -6.34 -10.19 8.80
N TYR A 75 -6.53 -10.47 7.51
CA TYR A 75 -5.82 -11.52 6.80
C TYR A 75 -5.44 -11.08 5.39
N GLN A 76 -4.38 -11.69 4.84
CA GLN A 76 -4.01 -11.58 3.44
C GLN A 76 -4.16 -12.94 2.76
N GLU A 77 -4.92 -13.00 1.66
CA GLU A 77 -5.15 -14.23 0.91
C GLU A 77 -4.20 -14.38 -0.28
N ILE A 78 -3.35 -15.42 -0.23
CA ILE A 78 -2.34 -15.73 -1.25
C ILE A 78 -2.42 -17.23 -1.58
N ASN A 79 -2.72 -17.56 -2.83
CA ASN A 79 -2.91 -18.91 -3.35
C ASN A 79 -3.84 -19.78 -2.49
N GLY A 80 -4.98 -19.20 -2.05
CA GLY A 80 -5.97 -19.85 -1.20
C GLY A 80 -5.56 -19.99 0.28
N ASN A 81 -4.37 -19.53 0.67
CA ASN A 81 -3.94 -19.46 2.07
C ASN A 81 -4.24 -18.08 2.64
N ARG A 82 -4.90 -18.05 3.81
CA ARG A 82 -5.12 -16.82 4.57
C ARG A 82 -4.06 -16.68 5.64
N LEU A 83 -3.16 -15.73 5.45
CA LEU A 83 -2.11 -15.38 6.39
C LEU A 83 -2.60 -14.25 7.30
N GLU A 84 -2.25 -14.27 8.59
CA GLU A 84 -2.58 -13.19 9.51
C GLU A 84 -1.90 -11.89 9.04
N PHE A 85 -2.71 -10.86 8.76
CA PHE A 85 -2.22 -9.58 8.27
C PHE A 85 -3.23 -8.47 8.62
N ASP A 86 -2.86 -7.61 9.55
CA ASP A 86 -3.72 -6.52 10.04
C ASP A 86 -3.00 -5.18 9.82
N ASP A 87 -3.54 -4.37 8.90
CA ASP A 87 -2.99 -3.05 8.54
C ASP A 87 -2.86 -2.14 9.75
N TYR A 88 -3.83 -2.17 10.68
CA TYR A 88 -3.85 -1.30 11.86
C TYR A 88 -2.74 -1.71 12.83
N LYS A 89 -2.63 -3.00 13.17
CA LYS A 89 -1.58 -3.49 14.07
C LYS A 89 -0.19 -3.23 13.52
N ILE A 90 0.00 -3.47 12.22
CA ILE A 90 1.28 -3.25 11.55
C ILE A 90 1.64 -1.76 11.57
N ALA A 91 0.71 -0.88 11.23
CA ALA A 91 0.94 0.56 11.26
C ALA A 91 1.25 1.05 12.69
N GLU A 92 0.50 0.59 13.69
CA GLU A 92 0.71 0.96 15.09
C GLU A 92 2.10 0.51 15.59
N GLU A 93 2.51 -0.72 15.29
CA GLU A 93 3.83 -1.24 15.66
C GLU A 93 4.95 -0.43 15.00
N LEU A 94 4.82 -0.14 13.71
CA LEU A 94 5.82 0.61 12.94
C LEU A 94 5.95 2.07 13.39
N LEU A 95 4.84 2.74 13.73
CA LEU A 95 4.85 4.09 14.29
C LEU A 95 5.63 4.13 15.61
N LYS A 96 5.37 3.17 16.51
CA LYS A 96 6.11 3.03 17.78
C LYS A 96 7.60 2.77 17.56
N GLN A 97 7.94 1.86 16.64
CA GLN A 97 9.35 1.51 16.34
C GLN A 97 10.14 2.67 15.71
N LEU A 98 9.49 3.46 14.87
CA LEU A 98 10.11 4.58 14.14
C LEU A 98 10.05 5.91 14.90
N GLN A 99 9.47 5.93 16.10
CA GLN A 99 9.29 7.12 16.94
C GLN A 99 8.58 8.27 16.20
N LYS A 100 7.53 7.92 15.46
CA LYS A 100 6.68 8.84 14.68
C LYS A 100 5.39 9.17 15.40
#